data_AF-D5ADJ3-F1
#
_entry.id   AF-D5ADJ3-F1
#
_cell.length_a   1.000
_cell.length_b   1.000
_cell.length_c   1.000
_cell.angle_alpha   90.00
_cell.angle_beta   90.00
_cell.angle_gamma   90.00
#
_symmetry.space_group_name_H-M   'P 1'
#
loop_
_entity.id
_entity.type
_entity.pdbx_description
1 polymer ?
#
loop_
_entity_poly.entity_id
_entity_poly.type
_entity_poly.pdbx_seq_one_letter_code
_entity_poly.pdbx_strand_id
1 'polypeptide(L)'
;MLSNWIRVISGIGLFVGAGVCEIGGGWFVWKFRKEGWHWIFFILGSFALVLYGLIPTFQSQPFGRTYAAYGGFFIGLSLLWGWVFDSQQPDRWDLICAAIAVGAVIVMISVPRNPEAGTYQPAVLSFKDQEFTRGYPDLRDQGLG
;
A
#
# COMPACT_ATOMS: atom_id res chain seq x y z
N MET A 1 -13.09 -25.30 -6.25
CA MET A 1 -13.72 -24.80 -5.00
C MET A 1 -12.72 -24.82 -3.84
N LEU A 2 -12.21 -26.00 -3.42
CA LEU A 2 -11.27 -26.12 -2.29
C LEU A 2 -9.93 -25.38 -2.49
N SER A 3 -9.39 -25.40 -3.72
CA SER A 3 -8.14 -24.72 -4.10
C SER A 3 -8.19 -23.20 -3.96
N ASN A 4 -9.36 -22.58 -4.16
CA ASN A 4 -9.50 -21.13 -4.05
C ASN A 4 -9.46 -20.68 -2.58
N TRP A 5 -10.10 -21.44 -1.69
CA TRP A 5 -10.07 -21.18 -0.25
C TRP A 5 -8.66 -21.30 0.33
N ILE A 6 -7.90 -22.30 -0.08
CA ILE A 6 -6.50 -22.47 0.34
C ILE A 6 -5.65 -21.26 -0.07
N ARG A 7 -5.79 -20.76 -1.30
CA ARG A 7 -5.05 -19.57 -1.78
C ARG A 7 -5.42 -18.31 -1.02
N VAL A 8 -6.69 -18.13 -0.67
CA VAL A 8 -7.17 -17.00 0.13
C VAL A 8 -6.61 -17.06 1.55
N ILE A 9 -6.70 -18.23 2.20
CA ILE A 9 -6.18 -18.44 3.57
C ILE A 9 -4.66 -18.26 3.60
N SER A 10 -3.93 -18.81 2.63
CA SER A 10 -2.48 -18.58 2.51
C SER A 10 -2.13 -17.12 2.27
N GLY A 11 -2.92 -16.40 1.46
CA GLY A 11 -2.75 -14.96 1.25
C GLY A 11 -2.95 -14.16 2.52
N ILE A 12 -4.00 -14.47 3.31
CA ILE A 12 -4.25 -13.83 4.61
C ILE A 12 -3.15 -14.18 5.62
N GLY A 13 -2.68 -15.43 5.65
CA GLY A 13 -1.58 -15.85 6.52
C GLY A 13 -0.27 -15.11 6.21
N LEU A 14 0.06 -14.95 4.93
CA LEU A 14 1.20 -14.14 4.49
C LEU A 14 1.01 -12.65 4.83
N PHE A 15 -0.22 -12.13 4.73
CA PHE A 15 -0.58 -10.76 5.07
C PHE A 15 -0.34 -10.47 6.56
N VAL A 16 -0.85 -11.34 7.43
CA VAL A 16 -0.68 -11.22 8.88
C VAL A 16 0.79 -11.42 9.25
N GLY A 17 1.47 -12.40 8.64
CA GLY A 17 2.90 -12.63 8.84
C GLY A 17 3.77 -11.44 8.45
N ALA A 18 3.47 -10.79 7.31
CA ALA A 18 4.12 -9.55 6.88
C ALA A 18 3.88 -8.41 7.88
N GLY A 19 2.64 -8.27 8.34
CA GLY A 19 2.26 -7.31 9.39
C GLY A 19 3.09 -7.46 10.65
N VAL A 20 3.16 -8.69 11.16
CA VAL A 20 3.94 -9.03 12.35
C VAL A 20 5.44 -8.81 12.13
N CYS A 21 5.97 -9.14 10.95
CA CYS A 21 7.39 -8.92 10.64
C CYS A 21 7.75 -7.44 10.53
N GLU A 22 6.89 -6.61 9.94
CA GLU A 22 7.14 -5.17 9.81
C GLU A 22 7.05 -4.47 11.17
N ILE A 23 5.94 -4.64 11.89
CA ILE A 23 5.72 -4.02 13.20
C ILE A 23 6.72 -4.55 14.22
N GLY A 24 6.88 -5.88 14.29
CA GLY A 24 7.82 -6.53 15.21
C GLY A 24 9.27 -6.23 14.87
N GLY A 25 9.64 -6.20 13.59
CA GLY A 25 10.99 -5.84 13.15
C GLY A 25 11.35 -4.41 13.51
N GLY A 26 10.43 -3.45 13.27
CA GLY A 26 10.57 -2.07 13.69
C GLY A 26 10.68 -1.93 15.22
N TRP A 27 9.86 -2.67 15.97
CA TRP A 27 9.91 -2.68 17.43
C TRP A 27 11.25 -3.21 17.98
N PHE A 28 11.80 -4.29 17.41
CA PHE A 28 13.10 -4.81 17.83
C PHE A 28 14.25 -3.83 17.56
N VAL A 29 14.23 -3.13 16.41
CA VAL A 29 15.20 -2.07 16.10
C VAL A 29 15.04 -0.89 17.07
N TRP A 30 13.80 -0.54 17.41
CA TRP A 30 13.49 0.53 18.35
C TRP A 30 13.99 0.20 19.76
N LYS A 31 13.75 -1.01 20.26
CA LYS A 31 14.25 -1.52 21.55
C LYS A 31 15.77 -1.53 21.62
N PHE A 32 16.44 -1.98 20.56
CA PHE A 32 17.91 -1.89 20.48
C PHE A 32 18.40 -0.44 20.68
N ARG A 33 17.83 0.51 19.93
CA ARG A 33 18.29 1.90 19.96
C ARG A 33 17.95 2.64 21.25
N LYS A 34 16.78 2.39 21.84
CA LYS A 34 16.26 3.10 23.02
C LYS A 34 16.66 2.46 24.35
N GLU A 35 16.70 1.13 24.43
CA GLU A 35 16.93 0.39 25.68
C GLU A 35 18.31 -0.28 25.75
N GLY A 36 19.13 -0.16 24.69
CA GLY A 36 20.48 -0.72 24.68
C GLY A 36 20.51 -2.26 24.68
N TRP A 37 19.44 -2.88 24.17
CA TRP A 37 19.37 -4.34 24.01
C TRP A 37 20.50 -4.87 23.12
N HIS A 38 20.77 -6.17 23.20
CA HIS A 38 21.87 -6.80 22.46
C HIS A 38 21.72 -6.62 20.93
N TRP A 39 22.84 -6.43 20.21
CA TRP A 39 22.88 -6.18 18.75
C TRP A 39 22.19 -7.26 17.90
N ILE A 40 21.99 -8.46 18.45
CA ILE A 40 21.24 -9.56 17.83
C ILE A 40 19.79 -9.16 17.52
N PHE A 41 19.15 -8.35 18.37
CA PHE A 41 17.79 -7.88 18.15
C PHE A 41 17.70 -6.90 16.97
N PHE A 42 18.74 -6.09 16.75
CA PHE A 42 18.83 -5.22 15.59
C PHE A 42 18.93 -6.02 14.28
N ILE A 43 19.76 -7.07 14.26
CA ILE A 43 19.90 -7.95 13.09
C ILE A 43 18.61 -8.70 12.82
N LEU A 44 17.99 -9.26 13.85
CA LEU A 44 16.74 -10.01 13.72
C LEU A 44 15.60 -9.11 13.23
N GLY A 45 15.50 -7.89 13.77
CA GLY A 45 14.50 -6.91 13.33
C GLY A 45 14.73 -6.42 11.89
N SER A 46 15.99 -6.14 11.53
CA SER A 46 16.35 -5.73 10.16
C SER A 46 16.08 -6.86 9.15
N PHE A 47 16.37 -8.11 9.52
CA PHE A 47 16.06 -9.26 8.68
C PHE A 47 14.55 -9.46 8.50
N ALA A 48 13.76 -9.28 9.56
CA ALA A 48 12.30 -9.30 9.47
C ALA A 48 11.74 -8.20 8.56
N LEU A 49 12.32 -6.99 8.59
CA LEU A 49 11.97 -5.89 7.70
C LEU A 49 12.31 -6.17 6.22
N VAL A 50 13.46 -6.81 5.96
CA VAL A 50 13.83 -7.25 4.61
C VAL A 50 12.85 -8.31 4.10
N LEU A 51 12.55 -9.32 4.93
CA LEU A 51 11.55 -10.35 4.60
C LEU A 51 10.17 -9.75 4.34
N TYR A 52 9.75 -8.77 5.14
CA TYR A 52 8.54 -8.01 4.88
C TYR A 52 8.53 -7.42 3.47
N GLY A 53 9.60 -6.75 3.04
CA GLY A 53 9.66 -6.15 1.69
C GLY A 53 9.49 -7.15 0.55
N LEU A 54 9.80 -8.43 0.78
CA LEU A 54 9.63 -9.51 -0.19
C LEU A 54 8.19 -10.06 -0.23
N ILE A 55 7.44 -10.04 0.87
CA ILE A 55 6.11 -10.68 0.94
C ILE A 55 5.07 -10.04 0.00
N PRO A 56 4.92 -8.70 -0.10
CA PRO A 56 3.99 -8.05 -1.02
C PRO A 56 4.26 -8.35 -2.50
N THR A 57 5.50 -8.71 -2.85
CA THR A 57 5.88 -9.02 -4.23
C THR A 57 5.26 -10.32 -4.74
N PHE A 58 4.77 -11.18 -3.85
CA PHE A 58 4.09 -12.43 -4.20
C PHE A 58 2.59 -12.27 -4.46
N GLN A 59 1.99 -11.08 -4.29
CA GLN A 59 0.58 -10.86 -4.60
C GLN A 59 0.32 -10.49 -6.07
N SER A 60 -0.64 -11.18 -6.68
CA SER A 60 -1.04 -11.00 -8.08
C SER A 60 -2.16 -9.95 -8.31
N GLN A 61 -2.38 -9.04 -7.35
CA GLN A 61 -3.46 -8.02 -7.38
C GLN A 61 -2.90 -6.63 -7.73
N PRO A 62 -3.74 -5.66 -8.17
CA PRO A 62 -3.29 -4.30 -8.51
C PRO A 62 -2.60 -3.61 -7.33
N PHE A 63 -1.30 -3.34 -7.49
CA PHE A 63 -0.39 -2.86 -6.44
C PHE A 63 -0.99 -1.76 -5.55
N GLY A 64 -1.53 -0.69 -6.15
CA GLY A 64 -1.98 0.50 -5.41
C GLY A 64 -3.20 0.30 -4.50
N ARG A 65 -4.14 -0.60 -4.84
CA ARG A 65 -5.34 -0.80 -3.99
C ARG A 65 -5.07 -1.72 -2.83
N THR A 66 -4.32 -2.79 -3.08
CA THR A 66 -4.01 -3.73 -2.01
C THR A 66 -3.11 -3.06 -0.98
N TYR A 67 -2.10 -2.27 -1.40
CA TYR A 67 -1.27 -1.47 -0.49
C TYR A 67 -2.04 -0.45 0.34
N ALA A 68 -3.04 0.21 -0.24
CA ALA A 68 -3.87 1.13 0.53
C ALA A 68 -4.74 0.40 1.57
N ALA A 69 -5.23 -0.81 1.26
CA ALA A 69 -5.91 -1.66 2.23
C ALA A 69 -4.97 -2.18 3.33
N TYR A 70 -3.72 -2.53 2.99
CA TYR A 70 -2.67 -2.86 3.96
C TYR A 70 -2.45 -1.73 4.97
N GLY A 71 -2.38 -0.47 4.50
CA GLY A 71 -2.16 0.69 5.36
C GLY A 71 -3.20 0.82 6.48
N GLY A 72 -4.49 0.61 6.19
CA GLY A 72 -5.53 0.64 7.22
C GLY A 72 -5.45 -0.53 8.21
N PHE A 73 -5.11 -1.73 7.75
CA PHE A 73 -4.91 -2.88 8.62
C PHE A 73 -3.69 -2.70 9.54
N PHE A 74 -2.63 -2.09 9.02
CA PHE A 74 -1.40 -1.79 9.76
C PHE A 74 -1.60 -0.86 10.93
N ILE A 75 -2.54 0.09 10.83
CA ILE A 75 -2.87 1.01 11.92
C ILE A 75 -3.46 0.24 13.11
N GLY A 76 -4.42 -0.67 12.85
CA GLY A 76 -4.99 -1.52 13.89
C GLY A 76 -3.97 -2.48 14.49
N LEU A 77 -3.11 -3.09 13.66
CA LEU A 77 -2.08 -4.01 14.10
C LEU A 77 -1.01 -3.30 14.96
N SER A 78 -0.60 -2.08 14.60
CA SER A 78 0.32 -1.25 15.38
C SER A 78 -0.20 -0.98 16.79
N LEU A 79 -1.48 -0.63 16.91
CA LEU A 79 -2.13 -0.34 18.18
C LEU A 79 -2.24 -1.59 19.06
N LEU A 80 -2.66 -2.72 18.47
CA LEU A 80 -2.70 -4.00 19.17
C LEU A 80 -1.30 -4.40 19.65
N TRP A 81 -0.27 -4.22 18.83
CA TRP A 81 1.11 -4.57 19.17
C TRP A 81 1.64 -3.71 20.33
N GLY A 82 1.44 -2.39 20.28
CA GLY A 82 1.81 -1.49 21.37
C GLY A 82 1.09 -1.80 22.68
N TRP A 83 -0.16 -2.26 22.60
CA TRP A 83 -0.91 -2.70 23.77
C TRP A 83 -0.38 -4.01 24.35
N VAL A 84 -0.07 -5.01 23.52
CA VAL A 84 0.40 -6.34 23.98
C VAL A 84 1.84 -6.30 24.48
N PHE A 85 2.75 -5.62 23.76
CA PHE A 85 4.19 -5.67 24.05
C PHE A 85 4.68 -4.51 24.92
N ASP A 86 4.13 -3.32 24.77
CA ASP A 86 4.53 -2.14 25.56
C ASP A 86 3.48 -1.75 26.63
N SER A 87 2.40 -2.53 26.81
CA SER A 87 1.31 -2.27 27.76
C SER A 87 0.69 -0.87 27.65
N GLN A 88 0.91 -0.17 26.52
CA GLN A 88 0.34 1.14 26.30
C GLN A 88 -1.12 0.97 25.90
N GLN A 89 -2.03 1.36 26.78
CA GLN A 89 -3.45 1.32 26.47
C GLN A 89 -3.74 2.31 25.33
N PRO A 90 -4.35 1.86 24.22
CA PRO A 90 -4.71 2.74 23.12
C PRO A 90 -5.71 3.79 23.62
N ASP A 91 -5.45 5.05 23.30
CA ASP A 91 -6.33 6.14 23.70
C ASP A 91 -7.65 6.07 22.91
N ARG A 92 -8.71 6.68 23.45
CA ARG A 92 -10.02 6.79 22.77
C ARG A 92 -9.86 7.44 21.40
N TRP A 93 -8.94 8.39 21.27
CA TRP A 93 -8.61 9.02 19.98
C TRP A 93 -7.92 8.06 19.01
N ASP A 94 -7.03 7.19 19.49
CA ASP A 94 -6.38 6.17 18.67
C ASP A 94 -7.40 5.17 18.10
N LEU A 95 -8.36 4.75 18.92
CA LEU A 95 -9.46 3.89 18.48
C LEU A 95 -10.35 4.57 17.42
N ILE A 96 -10.64 5.86 17.57
CA ILE A 96 -11.40 6.63 16.57
C ILE A 96 -10.61 6.73 15.26
N CYS A 97 -9.32 7.04 15.32
CA CYS A 97 -8.45 7.09 14.14
C CYS A 97 -8.34 5.73 13.45
N ALA A 98 -8.22 4.63 14.20
CA ALA A 98 -8.23 3.29 13.67
C ALA A 98 -9.56 2.95 12.98
N ALA A 99 -10.69 3.32 13.59
CA ALA A 99 -12.01 3.13 12.99
C ALA A 99 -12.18 3.92 11.69
N ILE A 100 -11.68 5.16 11.63
CA ILE A 100 -11.70 5.99 10.42
C ILE A 100 -10.83 5.35 9.32
N ALA A 101 -9.62 4.90 9.66
CA ALA A 101 -8.72 4.27 8.69
C ALA A 101 -9.30 2.99 8.09
N VAL A 102 -9.89 2.14 8.94
CA VAL A 102 -10.60 0.93 8.49
C VAL A 102 -11.81 1.32 7.64
N GLY A 103 -12.59 2.33 8.04
CA GLY A 103 -13.69 2.88 7.25
C GLY A 103 -13.26 3.35 5.86
N ALA A 104 -12.13 4.04 5.76
CA ALA A 104 -11.57 4.50 4.49
C ALA A 104 -11.19 3.32 3.57
N VAL A 105 -10.59 2.25 4.12
CA VAL A 105 -10.28 1.02 3.38
C VAL A 105 -11.56 0.34 2.90
N ILE A 106 -12.58 0.24 3.74
CA ILE A 106 -13.88 -0.34 3.39
C ILE A 106 -14.50 0.44 2.23
N VAL A 107 -14.50 1.77 2.28
CA VAL A 107 -15.01 2.63 1.19
C VAL A 107 -14.19 2.39 -0.08
N MET A 108 -12.87 2.32 0.02
CA MET A 108 -11.99 2.14 -1.15
C MET A 108 -12.24 0.81 -1.88
N ILE A 109 -12.53 -0.26 -1.13
CA ILE A 109 -12.86 -1.60 -1.64
C ILE A 109 -14.31 -1.66 -2.14
N SER A 110 -15.24 -1.00 -1.45
CA SER A 110 -16.68 -1.11 -1.71
C SER A 110 -17.19 -0.25 -2.85
N VAL A 111 -16.47 0.80 -3.27
CA VAL A 111 -16.89 1.65 -4.38
C VAL A 111 -16.65 0.92 -5.72
N PRO A 112 -17.70 0.46 -6.42
CA PRO A 112 -17.55 -0.10 -7.76
C PRO A 112 -17.12 1.01 -8.70
N ARG A 113 -16.07 0.75 -9.49
CA ARG A 113 -15.55 1.73 -10.44
C ARG A 113 -15.98 1.31 -11.82
N ASN A 114 -16.54 2.27 -12.56
CA ASN A 114 -16.85 2.07 -13.96
C ASN A 114 -15.53 1.69 -14.69
N PRO A 115 -15.49 0.59 -15.48
CA PRO A 115 -14.26 0.15 -16.16
C PRO A 115 -13.61 1.21 -17.06
N GLU A 116 -14.38 2.24 -17.44
CA GLU A 116 -14.01 3.23 -18.45
C GLU A 116 -13.04 4.31 -17.98
N ALA A 117 -12.80 4.45 -16.67
CA ALA A 117 -11.86 5.44 -16.14
C ALA A 117 -10.38 4.99 -16.16
N GLY A 118 -10.11 3.74 -16.58
CA GLY A 118 -8.78 3.11 -16.56
C GLY A 118 -8.13 2.93 -17.93
N THR A 119 -8.85 3.17 -19.02
CA THR A 119 -8.22 3.38 -20.33
C THR A 119 -7.53 4.74 -20.27
N TYR A 120 -6.25 4.73 -19.90
CA TYR A 120 -5.32 5.61 -20.58
C TYR A 120 -5.45 5.26 -22.06
N GLN A 121 -6.39 5.89 -22.76
CA GLN A 121 -6.12 6.28 -24.12
C GLN A 121 -4.91 7.20 -23.96
N PRO A 122 -3.66 6.80 -24.31
CA PRO A 122 -2.76 7.83 -24.77
C PRO A 122 -3.57 8.58 -25.82
N ALA A 123 -3.52 9.91 -25.79
CA ALA A 123 -3.99 10.70 -26.92
C ALA A 123 -3.10 10.32 -28.11
N VAL A 124 -3.30 9.13 -28.68
CA VAL A 124 -3.13 8.89 -30.09
C VAL A 124 -4.15 9.85 -30.64
N LEU A 125 -3.66 11.02 -31.03
CA LEU A 125 -4.37 12.02 -31.81
C LEU A 125 -5.36 11.26 -32.68
N SER A 126 -6.63 11.32 -32.29
CA SER A 126 -7.68 10.76 -33.12
C SER A 126 -7.52 11.49 -34.44
N PHE A 127 -7.51 10.79 -35.57
CA PHE A 127 -7.28 11.38 -36.90
C PHE A 127 -8.19 12.60 -37.19
N LYS A 128 -9.26 12.80 -36.41
CA LYS A 128 -10.07 14.03 -36.38
C LYS A 128 -9.32 15.30 -35.91
N ASP A 129 -8.38 15.20 -34.98
CA ASP A 129 -7.61 16.36 -34.46
C ASP A 129 -6.47 16.79 -35.41
N GLN A 130 -6.06 15.90 -36.33
CA GLN A 130 -5.10 16.20 -37.40
C GLN A 130 -5.72 17.13 -38.47
N GLU A 131 -7.04 17.14 -38.65
CA GLU A 131 -7.69 18.11 -39.53
C GLU A 131 -7.71 19.51 -38.90
N PHE A 132 -7.82 19.61 -37.58
CA PHE A 132 -7.85 20.89 -36.87
C PHE A 132 -6.50 21.63 -36.93
N THR A 133 -5.38 20.88 -36.91
CA THR A 133 -4.03 21.46 -37.06
C THR A 133 -3.69 21.84 -38.51
N ARG A 134 -4.45 21.35 -39.50
CA ARG A 134 -4.32 21.75 -40.92
C ARG A 134 -4.80 23.18 -41.21
N GLY A 135 -5.48 23.81 -40.25
CA GLY A 135 -5.96 25.20 -40.33
C GLY A 135 -5.00 26.24 -39.75
N TYR A 136 -3.84 25.85 -39.20
CA TYR A 136 -2.85 26.81 -38.72
C TYR A 136 -1.83 27.08 -39.83
N PRO A 137 -1.62 28.35 -40.25
CA PRO A 137 -0.56 28.67 -41.20
C PRO A 137 0.80 28.30 -40.59
N ASP A 138 1.63 27.59 -41.34
CA ASP A 138 2.99 27.22 -40.92
C ASP A 138 3.80 28.51 -40.72
N LEU A 139 4.40 28.69 -39.54
CA LEU A 139 5.20 29.87 -39.24
C LEU A 139 6.47 29.95 -40.12
N ARG A 140 6.82 28.85 -40.80
CA ARG A 140 7.88 28.81 -41.83
C ARG A 140 7.52 29.58 -43.10
N ASP A 141 6.23 29.77 -43.37
CA ASP A 141 5.76 30.53 -44.54
C ASP A 141 5.76 32.05 -44.29
N GLN A 142 5.93 32.48 -43.03
CA GLN A 142 5.92 33.90 -42.64
C GLN A 142 7.32 34.56 -42.63
N GLY A 143 8.36 33.87 -43.09
CA GLY A 143 9.70 34.45 -43.27
C GLY A 143 10.38 34.94 -41.99
N LEU A 144 9.93 34.47 -40.81
CA LEU A 144 10.57 34.74 -39.52
C LEU A 144 11.58 33.62 -39.21
N GLY A 145 12.76 33.72 -39.83
CA GLY A 145 13.93 32.88 -39.59
C GLY A 145 15.21 33.69 -39.79
#